data_AF-A0A6A2ZMT7-F1
#
_entry.id   AF-A0A6A2ZMT7-F1
#
_cell.length_a   1.000
_cell.length_b   1.000
_cell.length_c   1.000
_cell.angle_alpha   90.00
_cell.angle_beta   90.00
_cell.angle_gamma   90.00
#
_symmetry.space_group_name_H-M   'P 1'
#
loop_
_entity.id
_entity.type
_entity.pdbx_description
1 polymer ?
#
loop_
_entity_poly.entity_id
_entity_poly.type
_entity_poly.pdbx_seq_one_letter_code
_entity_poly.pdbx_strand_id
1 'polypeptide(L)'
;MQIINVLQLLFFHHISILPMKILLECGIINLFNHTMDCVFVHNYNITVMDVFSSSFLSTLPPSTELRSPTTVTRSTSPPSYVPRRYISSVRIEEKPPTTTTTTTKTPPPQLPKTQPPPPPPPSYASPSAVAKKRVEPKLATMIFNTFDDIINNFIDPPIRPSVDPRHVLSHNFAPVDELPPTPCEVIQGSLPSCLDGAYIRNGPNPQFLPRGPYHLFDGDGMLHSIRISNGNATLCSRYVKTYKYSIEKQNGSPVLPNVFSGFNGLTAAATRGALSAIRILTGEFNPANGIGLANTSLAFFGNRLYALGESDLPYSIRLTSTGDVETLGRIDFDGKLFMSMTAHPKIDANTGEAFAFRYGPVPPYLTYFYFDANGNKKPDVPIFSMTRPFFSMTLQLQTSMQYLRIYR
;
A
#
# COMPACT_ATOMS: atom_id res chain seq x y z
N MET A 1 -10.61 -45.42 19.29
CA MET A 1 -10.79 -46.05 17.96
C MET A 1 -10.09 -45.16 16.94
N GLN A 2 -9.01 -45.71 16.36
CA GLN A 2 -8.09 -45.28 15.28
C GLN A 2 -8.53 -44.04 14.46
N ILE A 3 -7.79 -42.95 14.31
CA ILE A 3 -6.42 -42.72 13.76
C ILE A 3 -6.09 -43.59 12.55
N ILE A 4 -6.25 -43.02 11.35
CA ILE A 4 -5.48 -43.39 10.15
C ILE A 4 -5.04 -42.09 9.45
N ASN A 5 -3.72 -41.88 9.41
CA ASN A 5 -3.01 -41.02 8.48
C ASN A 5 -2.95 -41.70 7.11
N VAL A 6 -3.21 -40.98 6.02
CA VAL A 6 -2.64 -41.29 4.69
C VAL A 6 -2.20 -39.99 4.02
N LEU A 7 -0.89 -39.95 3.77
CA LEU A 7 -0.12 -39.04 2.94
C LEU A 7 -0.47 -39.20 1.44
N GLN A 8 -0.10 -38.20 0.63
CA GLN A 8 0.08 -38.23 -0.83
C GLN A 8 -1.16 -38.24 -1.74
N LEU A 9 -1.41 -37.08 -2.34
CA LEU A 9 -1.67 -36.97 -3.78
C LEU A 9 -1.11 -35.62 -4.29
N LEU A 10 0.19 -35.65 -4.58
CA LEU A 10 0.80 -34.83 -5.62
C LEU A 10 0.24 -35.34 -6.97
N PHE A 11 -0.31 -34.46 -7.81
CA PHE A 11 -0.06 -34.46 -9.27
C PHE A 11 -0.65 -33.19 -9.92
N PHE A 12 0.27 -32.32 -10.36
CA PHE A 12 0.27 -31.46 -11.54
C PHE A 12 -1.01 -30.73 -11.98
N HIS A 13 -0.98 -29.39 -11.85
CA HIS A 13 -1.20 -28.52 -13.02
C HIS A 13 -0.13 -27.44 -13.07
N HIS A 14 0.72 -27.56 -14.09
CA HIS A 14 1.68 -26.56 -14.54
C HIS A 14 0.90 -25.33 -15.02
N ILE A 15 0.85 -24.25 -14.24
CA ILE A 15 0.43 -22.93 -14.73
C ILE A 15 1.44 -21.91 -14.21
N SER A 16 2.23 -21.39 -15.15
CA SER A 16 3.24 -20.33 -15.12
C SER A 16 3.35 -19.45 -13.85
N ILE A 17 4.25 -19.81 -12.93
CA ILE A 17 4.73 -18.99 -11.79
C ILE A 17 6.08 -18.30 -12.12
N LEU A 18 6.35 -18.06 -13.40
CA LEU A 18 7.69 -17.63 -13.85
C LEU A 18 8.09 -16.19 -13.46
N PRO A 19 7.20 -15.16 -13.43
CA PRO A 19 7.67 -13.79 -13.18
C PRO A 19 7.97 -13.50 -11.70
N MET A 20 7.22 -14.09 -10.76
CA MET A 20 7.45 -13.84 -9.32
C MET A 20 8.66 -14.59 -8.78
N LYS A 21 8.96 -15.78 -9.33
CA LYS A 21 10.14 -16.56 -8.96
C LYS A 21 11.42 -15.80 -9.29
N ILE A 22 11.46 -15.11 -10.44
CA ILE A 22 12.57 -14.24 -10.84
C ILE A 22 12.66 -12.99 -9.94
N LEU A 23 11.55 -12.34 -9.58
CA LEU A 23 11.57 -11.14 -8.72
C LEU A 23 11.99 -11.45 -7.26
N LEU A 24 11.64 -12.62 -6.74
CA LEU A 24 12.06 -13.12 -5.42
C LEU A 24 13.50 -13.66 -5.44
N GLU A 25 13.90 -14.42 -6.47
CA GLU A 25 15.26 -14.96 -6.62
C GLU A 25 16.31 -13.87 -6.93
N CYS A 26 15.91 -12.75 -7.53
CA CYS A 26 16.79 -11.59 -7.77
C CYS A 26 16.86 -10.59 -6.60
N GLY A 27 16.22 -10.85 -5.45
CA GLY A 27 16.35 -9.99 -4.25
C GLY A 27 15.74 -8.58 -4.38
N ILE A 28 14.86 -8.34 -5.35
CA ILE A 28 14.22 -7.04 -5.61
C ILE A 28 13.20 -6.69 -4.51
N ILE A 29 12.75 -7.67 -3.72
CA ILE A 29 11.68 -7.53 -2.73
C ILE A 29 12.22 -7.84 -1.31
N ASN A 30 13.11 -7.00 -0.80
CA ASN A 30 13.54 -7.06 0.61
C ASN A 30 13.41 -5.73 1.35
N LEU A 31 12.52 -4.87 0.88
CA LEU A 31 12.02 -3.75 1.66
C LEU A 31 10.50 -3.84 1.76
N PHE A 32 10.01 -3.50 2.95
CA PHE A 32 8.62 -3.11 3.27
C PHE A 32 7.70 -4.24 3.76
N ASN A 33 7.57 -4.29 5.10
CA ASN A 33 6.63 -5.13 5.86
C ASN A 33 5.17 -4.69 5.66
N HIS A 34 4.31 -5.68 5.43
CA HIS A 34 2.86 -5.82 5.70
C HIS A 34 1.87 -4.71 5.27
N THR A 35 0.75 -5.15 4.67
CA THR A 35 -0.55 -4.47 4.42
C THR A 35 -0.75 -3.58 3.17
N MET A 36 -0.08 -3.85 2.04
CA MET A 36 -0.36 -3.09 0.81
C MET A 36 -0.50 -3.97 -0.42
N ASP A 37 -1.61 -3.80 -1.13
CA ASP A 37 -1.90 -4.47 -2.40
C ASP A 37 -1.11 -3.84 -3.55
N CYS A 38 -0.63 -4.69 -4.45
CA CYS A 38 0.20 -4.31 -5.58
C CYS A 38 -0.31 -4.97 -6.85
N VAL A 39 -0.16 -4.30 -7.99
CA VAL A 39 -0.53 -4.84 -9.31
C VAL A 39 0.65 -4.73 -10.26
N PHE A 40 0.89 -5.78 -11.05
CA PHE A 40 1.88 -5.77 -12.12
C PHE A 40 1.21 -5.58 -13.48
N VAL A 41 1.41 -4.44 -14.13
CA VAL A 41 0.80 -4.10 -15.41
C VAL A 41 1.73 -4.51 -16.56
N HIS A 42 1.42 -5.55 -17.35
CA HIS A 42 2.16 -5.92 -18.57
C HIS A 42 1.39 -5.51 -19.84
N ASN A 43 2.07 -5.03 -20.89
CA ASN A 43 1.55 -4.65 -22.23
C ASN A 43 0.01 -4.70 -22.46
N TYR A 44 -0.75 -3.83 -21.78
CA TYR A 44 -2.21 -3.72 -21.84
C TYR A 44 -3.01 -5.03 -21.58
N ASN A 45 -2.37 -6.09 -21.08
CA ASN A 45 -2.96 -7.36 -20.66
C ASN A 45 -2.22 -7.86 -19.42
N ILE A 46 -2.93 -7.92 -18.29
CA ILE A 46 -2.35 -7.96 -16.95
C ILE A 46 -2.78 -9.20 -16.19
N THR A 47 -1.82 -9.86 -15.54
CA THR A 47 -2.04 -10.91 -14.54
C THR A 47 -2.04 -10.29 -13.14
N VAL A 48 -3.15 -10.40 -12.41
CA VAL A 48 -3.24 -10.01 -10.99
C VAL A 48 -2.74 -11.18 -10.12
N MET A 49 -1.84 -10.92 -9.17
CA MET A 49 -1.42 -11.92 -8.16
C MET A 49 -2.04 -11.59 -6.81
N ASP A 50 -2.78 -12.54 -6.24
CA ASP A 50 -3.27 -12.49 -4.87
C ASP A 50 -2.09 -12.75 -3.89
N VAL A 51 -1.72 -11.75 -3.09
CA VAL A 51 -0.84 -11.98 -1.94
C VAL A 51 -1.70 -12.46 -0.78
N PHE A 52 -1.61 -13.75 -0.47
CA PHE A 52 -2.23 -14.30 0.75
C PHE A 52 -1.69 -13.57 1.99
N SER A 53 -2.57 -12.88 2.70
CA SER A 53 -2.30 -12.38 4.05
C SER A 53 -2.03 -13.60 4.94
N SER A 54 -0.76 -13.88 5.23
CA SER A 54 -0.37 -14.95 6.15
C SER A 54 -0.17 -14.36 7.55
N SER A 55 -1.10 -14.67 8.44
CA SER A 55 -0.93 -14.49 9.88
C SER A 55 -0.16 -15.70 10.42
N PHE A 56 1.14 -15.55 10.70
CA PHE A 56 1.88 -16.57 11.45
C PHE A 56 1.66 -16.36 12.95
N LEU A 57 0.74 -17.13 13.52
CA LEU A 57 0.66 -17.36 14.97
C LEU A 57 1.81 -18.27 15.38
N SER A 58 2.81 -17.73 16.06
CA SER A 58 3.85 -18.52 16.72
C SER A 58 3.30 -19.05 18.04
N THR A 59 2.92 -20.33 18.05
CA THR A 59 2.66 -21.11 19.27
C THR A 59 3.99 -21.53 19.87
N LEU A 60 4.33 -21.01 21.04
CA LEU A 60 5.44 -21.50 21.86
C LEU A 60 4.95 -22.68 22.73
N PRO A 61 5.71 -23.80 22.82
CA PRO A 61 5.41 -24.86 23.79
C PRO A 61 5.87 -24.46 25.21
N PRO A 62 5.25 -25.01 26.28
CA PRO A 62 5.59 -24.68 27.65
C PRO A 62 6.89 -25.38 28.07
N SER A 63 7.84 -24.63 28.65
CA SER A 63 8.96 -25.22 29.38
C SER A 63 8.58 -25.36 30.85
N THR A 64 8.75 -26.58 31.35
CA THR A 64 8.62 -26.97 32.75
C THR A 64 9.95 -26.80 33.47
N GLU A 65 9.86 -26.51 34.77
CA GLU A 65 10.80 -26.76 35.87
C GLU A 65 11.32 -25.52 36.62
N LEU A 66 10.95 -25.51 37.91
CA LEU A 66 11.32 -24.61 38.98
C LEU A 66 12.77 -24.88 39.45
N ARG A 67 13.51 -23.82 39.78
CA ARG A 67 14.21 -23.73 41.08
C ARG A 67 14.65 -22.30 41.41
N SER A 68 14.29 -21.86 42.61
CA SER A 68 14.74 -20.64 43.30
C SER A 68 15.74 -21.00 44.42
N PRO A 69 16.24 -20.05 45.23
CA PRO A 69 17.06 -18.89 44.88
C PRO A 69 18.37 -18.85 45.70
N THR A 70 19.38 -18.06 45.31
CA THR A 70 20.35 -17.54 46.31
C THR A 70 20.88 -16.16 45.91
N THR A 71 20.73 -15.25 46.86
CA THR A 71 21.07 -13.83 46.86
C THR A 71 22.59 -13.60 46.93
N VAL A 72 23.16 -12.77 46.04
CA VAL A 72 24.34 -11.93 46.34
C VAL A 72 24.22 -10.60 45.59
N THR A 73 24.24 -9.53 46.36
CA THR A 73 24.28 -8.12 45.98
C THR A 73 25.69 -7.72 45.52
N ARG A 74 25.84 -7.08 44.35
CA ARG A 74 26.73 -5.89 44.17
C ARG A 74 26.53 -5.20 42.82
N SER A 75 26.46 -3.88 42.92
CA SER A 75 26.52 -2.85 41.89
C SER A 75 27.67 -3.03 40.88
N THR A 76 27.35 -2.92 39.59
CA THR A 76 28.11 -2.22 38.51
C THR A 76 27.29 -2.26 37.21
N SER A 77 27.18 -1.12 36.53
CA SER A 77 26.53 -0.92 35.22
C SER A 77 27.11 -1.83 34.11
N PRO A 78 26.30 -2.42 33.22
CA PRO A 78 26.79 -3.04 32.00
C PRO A 78 26.57 -2.15 30.74
N PRO A 79 27.36 -2.37 29.68
CA PRO A 79 27.49 -1.50 28.52
C PRO A 79 26.37 -1.70 27.49
N SER A 80 26.23 -0.71 26.61
CA SER A 80 25.41 -0.72 25.40
C SER A 80 25.71 -1.92 24.50
N TYR A 81 24.78 -2.86 24.42
CA TYR A 81 24.82 -3.99 23.49
C TYR A 81 24.16 -3.58 22.16
N VAL A 82 24.97 -3.43 21.11
CA VAL A 82 24.48 -3.40 19.72
C VAL A 82 24.35 -4.85 19.26
N PRO A 83 23.16 -5.37 18.90
CA PRO A 83 23.09 -6.69 18.31
C PRO A 83 23.66 -6.62 16.89
N ARG A 84 24.89 -7.11 16.72
CA ARG A 84 25.44 -7.49 15.42
C ARG A 84 24.53 -8.57 14.85
N ARG A 85 23.66 -8.22 13.90
CA ARG A 85 22.95 -9.21 13.09
C ARG A 85 23.99 -9.90 12.21
N TYR A 86 24.35 -11.13 12.57
CA TYR A 86 25.02 -12.06 11.67
C TYR A 86 24.05 -12.37 10.52
N ILE A 87 24.31 -11.79 9.35
CA ILE A 87 23.71 -12.25 8.10
C ILE A 87 24.54 -13.44 7.64
N SER A 88 24.02 -14.66 7.83
CA SER A 88 24.59 -15.84 7.19
C SER A 88 24.13 -15.85 5.73
N SER A 89 25.00 -15.47 4.80
CA SER A 89 24.80 -15.79 3.39
C SER A 89 25.12 -17.27 3.20
N VAL A 90 24.14 -18.08 2.82
CA VAL A 90 24.40 -19.44 2.34
C VAL A 90 25.03 -19.31 0.95
N ARG A 91 26.33 -19.57 0.85
CA ARG A 91 26.98 -19.83 -0.45
C ARG A 91 26.55 -21.22 -0.91
N ILE A 92 25.89 -21.30 -2.05
CA ILE A 92 25.76 -22.54 -2.79
C ILE A 92 26.98 -22.60 -3.71
N GLU A 93 27.90 -23.52 -3.44
CA GLU A 93 29.03 -23.79 -4.35
C GLU A 93 28.48 -24.44 -5.62
N GLU A 94 28.62 -23.75 -6.75
CA GLU A 94 28.52 -24.40 -8.05
C GLU A 94 29.76 -25.27 -8.28
N LYS A 95 29.52 -26.55 -8.55
CA LYS A 95 30.52 -27.55 -8.90
C LYS A 95 31.26 -27.12 -10.19
N PRO A 96 32.60 -26.96 -10.18
CA PRO A 96 33.31 -26.47 -11.36
C PRO A 96 33.41 -27.54 -12.45
N PRO A 97 33.30 -27.17 -13.75
CA PRO A 97 33.67 -28.05 -14.85
C PRO A 97 35.20 -28.15 -14.99
N THR A 98 35.66 -29.39 -15.15
CA THR A 98 37.06 -29.77 -15.40
C THR A 98 37.62 -29.02 -16.61
N THR A 99 38.63 -28.16 -16.39
CA THR A 99 39.41 -27.56 -17.49
C THR A 99 40.90 -27.80 -17.26
N THR A 100 41.50 -28.43 -18.26
CA THR A 100 42.91 -28.85 -18.35
C THR A 100 43.88 -27.68 -18.19
N THR A 101 44.92 -27.90 -17.39
CA THR A 101 46.00 -26.96 -17.10
C THR A 101 46.98 -26.87 -18.27
N THR A 102 47.18 -25.67 -18.82
CA THR A 102 48.39 -25.34 -19.60
C THR A 102 49.07 -24.14 -18.96
N THR A 103 50.25 -24.40 -18.41
CA THR A 103 51.13 -23.42 -17.77
C THR A 103 51.89 -22.58 -18.80
N THR A 104 51.79 -21.25 -18.71
CA THR A 104 52.74 -20.32 -19.34
C THR A 104 53.22 -19.32 -18.30
N LYS A 105 54.56 -19.22 -18.17
CA LYS A 105 55.29 -18.38 -17.19
C LYS A 105 55.34 -16.91 -17.63
N THR A 106 55.18 -15.98 -16.69
CA THR A 106 55.48 -14.54 -16.88
C THR A 106 56.02 -13.91 -15.56
N PRO A 107 56.91 -12.89 -15.59
CA PRO A 107 57.82 -12.50 -14.47
C PRO A 107 57.23 -11.56 -13.38
N PRO A 108 58.00 -11.22 -12.31
CA PRO A 108 57.49 -10.68 -11.04
C PRO A 108 57.08 -9.18 -11.05
N PRO A 109 56.35 -8.71 -10.01
CA PRO A 109 55.52 -7.50 -10.08
C PRO A 109 56.31 -6.18 -9.88
N GLN A 110 55.89 -5.13 -10.59
CA GLN A 110 56.30 -3.74 -10.33
C GLN A 110 55.36 -3.06 -9.35
N LEU A 111 55.92 -2.28 -8.42
CA LEU A 111 55.20 -1.45 -7.44
C LEU A 111 54.31 -0.38 -8.12
N PRO A 112 53.16 0.01 -7.51
CA PRO A 112 52.23 0.95 -8.12
C PRO A 112 52.80 2.38 -8.09
N LYS A 113 52.72 3.09 -9.22
CA LYS A 113 52.87 4.55 -9.28
C LYS A 113 51.58 5.20 -8.80
N THR A 114 51.71 6.12 -7.85
CA THR A 114 50.64 6.94 -7.27
C THR A 114 49.91 7.74 -8.36
N GLN A 115 48.61 7.48 -8.56
CA GLN A 115 47.72 8.36 -9.34
C GLN A 115 47.16 9.46 -8.42
N PRO A 116 47.05 10.72 -8.90
CA PRO A 116 46.39 11.78 -8.14
C PRO A 116 44.87 11.50 -8.02
N PRO A 117 44.22 11.99 -6.95
CA PRO A 117 42.81 11.71 -6.70
C PRO A 117 41.93 12.26 -7.84
N PRO A 118 40.82 11.56 -8.17
CA PRO A 118 39.88 12.05 -9.16
C PRO A 118 39.27 13.39 -8.72
N PRO A 119 38.93 14.28 -9.67
CA PRO A 119 38.29 15.54 -9.35
C PRO A 119 36.95 15.29 -8.64
N PRO A 120 36.52 16.19 -7.75
CA PRO A 120 35.24 16.06 -7.07
C PRO A 120 34.10 15.97 -8.09
N PRO A 121 33.04 15.19 -7.80
CA PRO A 121 31.90 15.09 -8.69
C PRO A 121 31.30 16.49 -8.94
N PRO A 122 30.76 16.75 -10.14
CA PRO A 122 30.09 18.00 -10.43
C PRO A 122 29.00 18.22 -9.38
N SER A 123 29.03 19.39 -8.75
CA SER A 123 27.97 19.88 -7.87
C SER A 123 26.66 19.80 -8.64
N TYR A 124 25.83 18.79 -8.34
CA TYR A 124 24.44 18.77 -8.76
C TYR A 124 23.79 19.99 -8.12
N ALA A 125 23.60 21.03 -8.93
CA ALA A 125 22.73 22.14 -8.58
C ALA A 125 21.39 21.51 -8.21
N SER A 126 21.03 21.60 -6.94
CA SER A 126 19.69 21.24 -6.48
C SER A 126 18.72 21.99 -7.39
N PRO A 127 17.74 21.32 -8.04
CA PRO A 127 16.74 22.04 -8.81
C PRO A 127 16.10 23.04 -7.84
N SER A 128 16.23 24.33 -8.16
CA SER A 128 15.65 25.42 -7.39
C SER A 128 14.25 25.03 -6.97
N ALA A 129 14.01 24.98 -5.66
CA ALA A 129 12.69 24.76 -5.10
C ALA A 129 11.74 25.74 -5.79
N VAL A 130 10.91 25.23 -6.70
CA VAL A 130 9.82 26.00 -7.28
C VAL A 130 8.99 26.42 -6.08
N ALA A 131 9.03 27.71 -5.76
CA ALA A 131 8.30 28.26 -4.64
C ALA A 131 6.83 27.85 -4.80
N LYS A 132 6.37 26.89 -3.97
CA LYS A 132 4.96 26.48 -3.93
C LYS A 132 4.17 27.75 -3.65
N LYS A 133 3.43 28.25 -4.65
CA LYS A 133 2.59 29.45 -4.51
C LYS A 133 1.61 29.19 -3.37
N ARG A 134 1.85 29.81 -2.22
CA ARG A 134 1.02 29.63 -1.02
C ARG A 134 -0.37 30.17 -1.35
N VAL A 135 -1.34 29.28 -1.45
CA VAL A 135 -2.74 29.69 -1.59
C VAL A 135 -3.14 30.28 -0.24
N GLU A 136 -3.50 31.56 -0.21
CA GLU A 136 -4.03 32.16 1.02
C GLU A 136 -5.40 31.56 1.30
N PRO A 137 -5.61 30.94 2.49
CA PRO A 137 -6.88 30.35 2.83
C PRO A 137 -7.94 31.45 2.98
N LYS A 138 -9.16 31.15 2.53
CA LYS A 138 -10.31 32.05 2.72
C LYS A 138 -10.54 32.27 4.22
N LEU A 139 -11.08 33.43 4.59
CA LEU A 139 -11.37 33.79 5.99
C LEU A 139 -12.22 32.72 6.71
N ALA A 140 -13.23 32.18 6.03
CA ALA A 140 -14.06 31.09 6.58
C ALA A 140 -13.22 29.85 6.92
N THR A 141 -12.33 29.44 6.02
CA THR A 141 -11.43 28.30 6.23
C THR A 141 -10.48 28.53 7.40
N MET A 142 -9.97 29.75 7.59
CA MET A 142 -9.16 30.08 8.78
C MET A 142 -9.97 29.95 10.09
N ILE A 143 -11.20 30.43 10.10
CA ILE A 143 -12.10 30.33 11.25
C ILE A 143 -12.37 28.85 11.58
N PHE A 144 -12.75 28.05 10.59
CA PHE A 144 -13.03 26.63 10.82
C PHE A 144 -11.78 25.84 11.23
N ASN A 145 -10.62 26.15 10.65
CA ASN A 145 -9.37 25.52 11.06
C ASN A 145 -9.01 25.87 12.52
N THR A 146 -9.38 27.07 12.99
CA THR A 146 -9.23 27.44 14.40
C THR A 146 -10.15 26.60 15.29
N PHE A 147 -11.39 26.35 14.86
CA PHE A 147 -12.29 25.43 15.57
C PHE A 147 -11.75 24.00 15.58
N ASP A 148 -11.18 23.51 14.47
CA ASP A 148 -10.51 22.21 14.45
C ASP A 148 -9.35 22.15 15.45
N ASP A 149 -8.55 23.20 15.57
CA ASP A 149 -7.47 23.26 16.57
C ASP A 149 -8.01 23.22 17.99
N ILE A 150 -9.12 23.90 18.26
CA ILE A 150 -9.76 23.83 19.59
C ILE A 150 -10.22 22.41 19.87
N ILE A 151 -10.87 21.74 18.91
CA ILE A 151 -11.30 20.36 19.07
C ILE A 151 -10.08 19.45 19.31
N ASN A 152 -9.05 19.56 18.48
CA ASN A 152 -7.88 18.68 18.53
C ASN A 152 -6.99 18.92 19.76
N ASN A 153 -6.98 20.11 20.34
CA ASN A 153 -6.14 20.38 21.52
C ASN A 153 -6.88 20.16 22.84
N PHE A 154 -8.20 20.40 22.89
CA PHE A 154 -8.94 20.44 24.15
C PHE A 154 -10.07 19.41 24.26
N ILE A 155 -10.64 18.93 23.16
CA ILE A 155 -11.80 18.03 23.18
C ILE A 155 -11.39 16.60 22.86
N ASP A 156 -10.56 16.42 21.84
CA ASP A 156 -10.06 15.11 21.41
C ASP A 156 -8.59 15.18 20.99
N PRO A 157 -7.67 15.40 21.95
CA PRO A 157 -6.25 15.29 21.71
C PRO A 157 -5.84 13.84 21.41
N PRO A 158 -4.72 13.63 20.68
CA PRO A 158 -4.18 12.31 20.45
C PRO A 158 -3.64 11.72 21.77
N ILE A 159 -4.50 11.04 22.52
CA ILE A 159 -4.17 10.51 23.86
C ILE A 159 -3.39 9.18 23.77
N ARG A 160 -3.45 8.48 22.63
CA ARG A 160 -2.79 7.18 22.44
C ARG A 160 -1.75 7.25 21.33
N PRO A 161 -0.60 6.55 21.47
CA PRO A 161 0.43 6.51 20.42
C PRO A 161 -0.09 6.01 19.06
N SER A 162 -1.10 5.14 19.05
CA SER A 162 -1.70 4.60 17.82
C SER A 162 -2.49 5.62 16.99
N VAL A 163 -2.78 6.80 17.54
CA VAL A 163 -3.46 7.90 16.84
C VAL A 163 -2.70 9.23 16.96
N ASP A 164 -1.50 9.23 17.53
CA ASP A 164 -0.66 10.43 17.59
C ASP A 164 0.18 10.52 16.31
N PRO A 165 0.01 11.56 15.48
CA PRO A 165 0.76 11.71 14.23
C PRO A 165 2.28 11.62 14.42
N ARG A 166 2.82 12.07 15.57
CA ARG A 166 4.26 12.03 15.84
C ARG A 166 4.80 10.61 15.96
N HIS A 167 3.95 9.67 16.36
CA HIS A 167 4.28 8.24 16.43
C HIS A 167 3.88 7.52 15.16
N VAL A 168 2.65 7.74 14.67
CA VAL A 168 2.08 7.07 13.50
C VAL A 168 2.84 7.41 12.22
N LEU A 169 3.29 8.65 12.06
CA LEU A 169 4.03 9.13 10.88
C LEU A 169 5.55 9.20 11.14
N SER A 170 6.06 8.41 12.08
CA SER A 170 7.50 8.36 12.35
C SER A 170 8.23 7.44 11.36
N HIS A 171 9.52 7.74 11.14
CA HIS A 171 10.43 6.92 10.34
C HIS A 171 9.88 6.64 8.93
N ASN A 172 9.76 5.37 8.54
CA ASN A 172 9.34 4.95 7.20
C ASN A 172 7.83 5.18 6.93
N PHE A 173 7.06 5.63 7.93
CA PHE A 173 5.66 6.02 7.77
C PHE A 173 5.47 7.53 7.59
N ALA A 174 6.55 8.31 7.61
CA ALA A 174 6.49 9.73 7.30
C ALA A 174 6.02 9.95 5.85
N PRO A 175 5.18 10.97 5.60
CA PRO A 175 4.71 11.26 4.26
C PRO A 175 5.86 11.66 3.33
N VAL A 176 5.73 11.32 2.05
CA VAL A 176 6.66 11.71 0.99
C VAL A 176 5.99 12.61 -0.04
N ASP A 177 6.81 13.43 -0.71
CA ASP A 177 6.38 14.24 -1.86
C ASP A 177 6.24 13.37 -3.14
N GLU A 178 5.51 13.88 -4.13
CA GLU A 178 5.42 13.27 -5.46
C GLU A 178 6.79 13.28 -6.16
N LEU A 179 7.10 12.17 -6.84
CA LEU A 179 8.29 12.01 -7.65
C LEU A 179 7.86 11.86 -9.12
N PRO A 180 8.23 12.78 -10.02
CA PRO A 180 8.00 12.58 -11.45
C PRO A 180 8.73 11.35 -11.97
N PRO A 181 8.37 10.83 -13.17
CA PRO A 181 9.09 9.72 -13.78
C PRO A 181 10.61 9.96 -13.75
N THR A 182 11.29 9.15 -12.94
CA THR A 182 12.71 9.30 -12.62
C THR A 182 13.42 8.01 -12.99
N PRO A 183 14.35 8.04 -13.96
CA PRO A 183 15.18 6.89 -14.31
C PRO A 183 15.93 6.35 -13.09
N CYS A 184 15.95 5.04 -12.94
CA CYS A 184 16.64 4.34 -11.86
C CYS A 184 17.86 3.59 -12.41
N GLU A 185 19.01 3.75 -11.76
CA GLU A 185 20.21 2.98 -12.06
C GLU A 185 20.14 1.59 -11.43
N VAL A 186 20.53 0.57 -12.19
CA VAL A 186 20.66 -0.81 -11.69
C VAL A 186 22.04 -0.95 -11.04
N ILE A 187 22.07 -0.94 -9.70
CA ILE A 187 23.33 -0.98 -8.92
C ILE A 187 23.95 -2.39 -8.92
N GLN A 188 23.14 -3.45 -8.97
CA GLN A 188 23.60 -4.84 -8.91
C GLN A 188 22.73 -5.74 -9.79
N GLY A 189 23.38 -6.67 -10.50
CA GLY A 189 22.70 -7.63 -11.38
C GLY A 189 22.26 -7.00 -12.71
N SER A 190 21.22 -7.56 -13.32
CA SER A 190 20.62 -7.04 -14.55
C SER A 190 19.11 -7.22 -14.52
N LEU A 191 18.38 -6.26 -15.10
CA LEU A 191 16.93 -6.38 -15.29
C LEU A 191 16.68 -7.23 -16.55
N PRO A 192 15.90 -8.32 -16.46
CA PRO A 192 15.59 -9.14 -17.62
C PRO A 192 14.88 -8.30 -18.71
N SER A 193 15.40 -8.36 -19.94
CA SER A 193 14.84 -7.60 -21.07
C SER A 193 13.42 -8.03 -21.45
N CYS A 194 13.00 -9.24 -21.05
CA CYS A 194 11.65 -9.75 -21.25
C CYS A 194 10.61 -9.14 -20.29
N LEU A 195 11.02 -8.43 -19.23
CA LEU A 195 10.09 -7.72 -18.36
C LEU A 195 9.71 -6.39 -19.02
N ASP A 196 8.44 -6.26 -19.41
CA ASP A 196 7.86 -5.02 -19.92
C ASP A 196 6.53 -4.73 -19.22
N GLY A 197 6.60 -3.89 -18.20
CA GLY A 197 5.43 -3.59 -17.39
C GLY A 197 5.70 -2.61 -16.26
N ALA A 198 4.77 -2.50 -15.32
CA ALA A 198 4.95 -1.71 -14.12
C ALA A 198 4.42 -2.40 -12.88
N TYR A 199 5.22 -2.41 -11.83
CA TYR A 199 4.76 -2.73 -10.49
C TYR A 199 4.23 -1.47 -9.82
N ILE A 200 2.95 -1.47 -9.45
CA ILE A 200 2.29 -0.33 -8.81
C ILE A 200 1.79 -0.76 -7.43
N ARG A 201 2.16 0.00 -6.40
CA ARG A 201 1.69 -0.17 -5.02
C ARG A 201 0.88 1.04 -4.59
N ASN A 202 -0.24 0.80 -3.92
CA ASN A 202 -1.03 1.84 -3.27
C ASN A 202 -0.73 1.91 -1.77
N GLY A 203 -0.96 3.06 -1.14
CA GLY A 203 -0.87 3.22 0.30
C GLY A 203 -1.30 4.60 0.76
N PRO A 204 -1.56 4.75 2.07
CA PRO A 204 -1.87 6.03 2.67
C PRO A 204 -0.61 6.91 2.80
N ASN A 205 -0.74 8.16 2.38
CA ASN A 205 0.26 9.21 2.51
C ASN A 205 -0.49 10.54 2.71
N PRO A 206 -0.53 11.13 3.92
CA PRO A 206 -1.31 12.34 4.14
C PRO A 206 -0.70 13.53 3.37
N GLN A 207 -1.53 14.22 2.59
CA GLN A 207 -1.10 15.40 1.82
C GLN A 207 -0.62 16.55 2.72
N PHE A 208 -1.31 16.73 3.85
CA PHE A 208 -0.98 17.73 4.86
C PHE A 208 -0.77 17.03 6.19
N LEU A 209 0.17 17.52 7.00
CA LEU A 209 0.38 16.98 8.33
C LEU A 209 -0.93 17.10 9.15
N PRO A 210 -1.40 16.00 9.77
CA PRO A 210 -2.62 16.03 10.56
C PRO A 210 -2.48 16.97 11.76
N ARG A 211 -3.55 17.72 12.04
CA ARG A 211 -3.60 18.69 13.15
C ARG A 211 -4.09 18.08 14.47
N GLY A 212 -4.57 16.84 14.44
CA GLY A 212 -5.16 16.14 15.58
C GLY A 212 -4.92 14.64 15.49
N PRO A 213 -5.76 13.81 16.14
CA PRO A 213 -5.71 12.36 16.01
C PRO A 213 -5.64 11.91 14.54
N TYR A 214 -4.76 10.94 14.28
CA TYR A 214 -4.50 10.43 12.95
C TYR A 214 -4.18 8.93 12.99
N HIS A 215 -4.96 8.14 12.25
CA HIS A 215 -4.68 6.73 12.02
C HIS A 215 -4.01 6.57 10.66
N LEU A 216 -3.15 5.55 10.51
CA LEU A 216 -2.44 5.28 9.26
C LEU A 216 -3.39 5.21 8.05
N PHE A 217 -4.58 4.64 8.24
CA PHE A 217 -5.58 4.50 7.17
C PHE A 217 -6.29 5.80 6.77
N ASP A 218 -6.11 6.91 7.51
CA ASP A 218 -6.70 8.21 7.18
C ASP A 218 -5.86 9.00 6.13
N GLY A 219 -4.74 8.46 5.66
CA GLY A 219 -3.90 9.12 4.65
C GLY A 219 -4.46 9.08 3.24
N ASP A 220 -4.18 10.13 2.45
CA ASP A 220 -4.56 10.17 1.03
C ASP A 220 -3.88 9.06 0.24
N GLY A 221 -4.55 8.51 -0.77
CA GLY A 221 -3.97 7.45 -1.60
C GLY A 221 -2.80 7.98 -2.42
N MET A 222 -1.65 7.31 -2.31
CA MET A 222 -0.46 7.60 -3.11
C MET A 222 0.04 6.32 -3.78
N LEU A 223 0.19 6.40 -5.10
CA LEU A 223 0.64 5.31 -5.94
C LEU A 223 2.15 5.44 -6.15
N HIS A 224 2.87 4.36 -5.87
CA HIS A 224 4.28 4.19 -6.21
C HIS A 224 4.39 3.19 -7.35
N SER A 225 4.96 3.61 -8.48
CA SER A 225 5.10 2.81 -9.70
C SER A 225 6.56 2.64 -10.06
N ILE A 226 6.98 1.40 -10.34
CA ILE A 226 8.26 1.08 -10.98
C ILE A 226 7.93 0.46 -12.34
N ARG A 227 8.13 1.23 -13.40
CA ARG A 227 8.02 0.74 -14.79
C ARG A 227 9.35 0.11 -15.19
N ILE A 228 9.33 -1.15 -15.63
CA ILE A 228 10.48 -1.86 -16.19
C ILE A 228 10.20 -2.08 -17.67
N SER A 229 11.14 -1.70 -18.53
CA SER A 229 11.04 -1.93 -19.97
C SER A 229 12.43 -1.93 -20.60
N ASN A 230 12.73 -2.92 -21.44
CA ASN A 230 14.01 -3.04 -22.14
C ASN A 230 15.23 -2.95 -21.20
N GLY A 231 15.17 -3.60 -20.04
CA GLY A 231 16.25 -3.60 -19.05
C GLY A 231 16.44 -2.29 -18.28
N ASN A 232 15.57 -1.30 -18.47
CA ASN A 232 15.59 -0.03 -17.73
C ASN A 232 14.43 0.04 -16.73
N ALA A 233 14.62 0.78 -15.64
CA ALA A 233 13.60 1.05 -14.64
C ALA A 233 13.33 2.55 -14.48
N THR A 234 12.05 2.92 -14.32
CA THR A 234 11.60 4.29 -14.04
C THR A 234 10.68 4.26 -12.83
N LEU A 235 11.04 5.03 -11.78
CA LEU A 235 10.23 5.21 -10.58
C LEU A 235 9.36 6.45 -10.72
N CYS A 236 8.10 6.36 -10.28
CA CYS A 236 7.19 7.50 -10.19
C CYS A 236 6.33 7.37 -8.93
N SER A 237 6.00 8.50 -8.30
CA SER A 237 4.99 8.55 -7.25
C SER A 237 4.01 9.71 -7.45
N ARG A 238 2.72 9.41 -7.29
CA ARG A 238 1.60 10.33 -7.55
C ARG A 238 0.49 10.10 -6.55
N TYR A 239 -0.12 11.18 -6.06
CA TYR A 239 -1.37 11.07 -5.34
C TYR A 239 -2.50 10.64 -6.28
N VAL A 240 -3.40 9.81 -5.78
CA VAL A 240 -4.71 9.64 -6.38
C VAL A 240 -5.46 10.95 -6.17
N LYS A 241 -5.85 11.61 -7.25
CA LYS A 241 -6.55 12.90 -7.22
C LYS A 241 -8.02 12.70 -6.83
N THR A 242 -8.26 12.33 -5.58
CA THR A 242 -9.60 12.20 -5.01
C THR A 242 -10.27 13.57 -4.86
N TYR A 243 -11.58 13.55 -4.63
CA TYR A 243 -12.30 14.79 -4.29
C TYR A 243 -11.72 15.45 -3.03
N LYS A 244 -11.47 14.66 -1.97
CA LYS A 244 -10.80 15.11 -0.74
C LYS A 244 -9.47 15.79 -1.06
N TYR A 245 -8.57 15.08 -1.76
CA TYR A 245 -7.26 15.60 -2.14
C TYR A 245 -7.37 16.95 -2.87
N SER A 246 -8.31 17.04 -3.81
CA SER A 246 -8.45 18.24 -4.65
C SER A 246 -8.92 19.46 -3.86
N ILE A 247 -9.92 19.27 -2.98
CA ILE A 247 -10.44 20.34 -2.12
C ILE A 247 -9.40 20.79 -1.09
N GLU A 248 -8.74 19.85 -0.42
CA GLU A 248 -7.73 20.20 0.59
C GLU A 248 -6.51 20.87 -0.06
N LYS A 249 -6.09 20.43 -1.25
CA LYS A 249 -5.06 21.10 -2.04
C LYS A 249 -5.45 22.54 -2.38
N GLN A 250 -6.69 22.77 -2.79
CA GLN A 250 -7.20 24.09 -3.11
C GLN A 250 -7.27 24.99 -1.88
N ASN A 251 -7.63 24.43 -0.72
CA ASN A 251 -7.73 25.17 0.53
C ASN A 251 -6.39 25.32 1.27
N GLY A 252 -5.36 24.56 0.88
CA GLY A 252 -4.04 24.56 1.51
C GLY A 252 -4.03 23.99 2.93
N SER A 253 -5.06 23.22 3.31
CA SER A 253 -5.21 22.64 4.64
C SER A 253 -6.18 21.45 4.65
N PRO A 254 -6.10 20.55 5.66
CA PRO A 254 -7.13 19.52 5.87
C PRO A 254 -8.52 20.13 6.06
N VAL A 255 -9.54 19.51 5.47
CA VAL A 255 -10.94 19.96 5.51
C VAL A 255 -11.87 18.83 5.89
N LEU A 256 -11.66 17.64 5.31
CA LEU A 256 -12.51 16.49 5.59
C LEU A 256 -12.04 15.81 6.89
N PRO A 257 -12.96 15.32 7.73
CA PRO A 257 -12.60 14.66 8.98
C PRO A 257 -11.94 13.30 8.74
N ASN A 258 -10.97 12.96 9.59
CA ASN A 258 -10.38 11.62 9.65
C ASN A 258 -11.40 10.63 10.22
N VAL A 259 -11.77 9.60 9.47
CA VAL A 259 -12.87 8.69 9.85
C VAL A 259 -12.43 7.65 10.87
N PHE A 260 -11.18 7.17 10.79
CA PHE A 260 -10.70 6.12 11.70
C PHE A 260 -10.20 6.68 13.03
N SER A 261 -9.63 7.88 13.02
CA SER A 261 -9.05 8.52 14.22
C SER A 261 -9.84 9.71 14.75
N GLY A 262 -10.73 10.33 13.96
CA GLY A 262 -11.41 11.57 14.32
C GLY A 262 -12.68 11.41 15.16
N PHE A 263 -12.95 10.26 15.77
CA PHE A 263 -14.21 10.02 16.49
C PHE A 263 -14.00 9.29 17.82
N ASN A 264 -12.99 9.66 18.62
CA ASN A 264 -12.66 8.99 19.90
C ASN A 264 -13.56 9.42 21.07
N GLY A 265 -14.86 9.17 20.94
CA GLY A 265 -15.83 9.42 22.01
C GLY A 265 -16.99 10.31 21.57
N LEU A 266 -18.03 10.36 22.41
CA LEU A 266 -19.28 11.01 22.05
C LEU A 266 -19.12 12.52 21.81
N THR A 267 -18.41 13.23 22.70
CA THR A 267 -18.19 14.67 22.55
C THR A 267 -17.40 14.98 21.29
N ALA A 268 -16.28 14.27 21.08
CA ALA A 268 -15.44 14.40 19.89
C ALA A 268 -16.23 14.18 18.59
N ALA A 269 -17.06 13.14 18.57
CA ALA A 269 -17.91 12.81 17.45
C ALA A 269 -18.98 13.88 17.19
N ALA A 270 -19.63 14.37 18.24
CA ALA A 270 -20.64 15.41 18.14
C ALA A 270 -20.04 16.73 17.63
N THR A 271 -18.88 17.15 18.15
CA THR A 271 -18.24 18.42 17.77
C THR A 271 -17.67 18.37 16.37
N ARG A 272 -16.98 17.28 15.97
CA ARG A 272 -16.50 17.12 14.59
C ARG A 272 -17.65 16.93 13.60
N GLY A 273 -18.72 16.25 14.00
CA GLY A 273 -19.95 16.12 13.21
C GLY A 273 -20.59 17.49 12.95
N ALA A 274 -20.74 18.31 13.99
CA ALA A 274 -21.29 19.66 13.87
C ALA A 274 -20.41 20.56 12.98
N LEU A 275 -19.08 20.56 13.18
CA LEU A 275 -18.17 21.34 12.34
C LEU A 275 -18.20 20.88 10.88
N SER A 276 -18.24 19.57 10.63
CA SER A 276 -18.37 19.02 9.28
C SER A 276 -19.68 19.45 8.64
N ALA A 277 -20.80 19.41 9.36
CA ALA A 277 -22.09 19.88 8.87
C ALA A 277 -22.07 21.37 8.51
N ILE A 278 -21.44 22.21 9.34
CA ILE A 278 -21.28 23.64 9.04
C ILE A 278 -20.45 23.82 7.77
N ARG A 279 -19.29 23.15 7.64
CA ARG A 279 -18.44 23.22 6.43
C ARG A 279 -19.20 22.81 5.18
N ILE A 280 -20.05 21.78 5.26
CA ILE A 280 -20.93 21.35 4.16
C ILE A 280 -21.95 22.44 3.82
N LEU A 281 -22.65 22.97 4.83
CA LEU A 281 -23.66 24.02 4.62
C LEU A 281 -23.08 25.32 4.09
N THR A 282 -21.81 25.64 4.42
CA THR A 282 -21.08 26.79 3.85
C THR A 282 -20.43 26.50 2.50
N GLY A 283 -20.55 25.28 1.99
CA GLY A 283 -20.04 24.89 0.67
C GLY A 283 -18.52 24.70 0.59
N GLU A 284 -17.83 24.43 1.69
CA GLU A 284 -16.40 24.12 1.66
C GLU A 284 -16.10 22.75 1.03
N PHE A 285 -17.01 21.79 1.22
CA PHE A 285 -17.01 20.53 0.51
C PHE A 285 -18.42 19.95 0.40
N ASN A 286 -18.64 19.08 -0.58
CA ASN A 286 -19.89 18.38 -0.78
C ASN A 286 -19.64 16.85 -0.75
N PRO A 287 -20.14 16.12 0.25
CA PRO A 287 -19.89 14.68 0.38
C PRO A 287 -20.45 13.85 -0.78
N ALA A 288 -21.43 14.36 -1.55
CA ALA A 288 -21.93 13.68 -2.74
C ALA A 288 -20.85 13.48 -3.81
N ASN A 289 -19.82 14.33 -3.83
CA ASN A 289 -18.70 14.23 -4.75
C ASN A 289 -17.64 13.18 -4.33
N GLY A 290 -17.80 12.59 -3.14
CA GLY A 290 -16.89 11.59 -2.58
C GLY A 290 -16.21 12.07 -1.30
N ILE A 291 -15.87 11.14 -0.42
CA ILE A 291 -15.13 11.40 0.83
C ILE A 291 -13.94 10.43 0.99
N GLY A 292 -13.65 9.64 -0.05
CA GLY A 292 -12.68 8.57 0.03
C GLY A 292 -11.25 8.99 -0.19
N LEU A 293 -10.39 8.08 0.22
CA LEU A 293 -8.94 8.22 0.18
C LEU A 293 -8.31 7.48 -1.00
N ALA A 294 -8.99 6.45 -1.53
CA ALA A 294 -8.50 5.57 -2.59
C ALA A 294 -7.08 5.02 -2.29
N ASN A 295 -6.82 4.65 -1.04
CA ASN A 295 -5.50 4.36 -0.48
C ASN A 295 -5.28 2.88 -0.13
N THR A 296 -6.26 2.01 -0.43
CA THR A 296 -6.29 0.65 0.13
C THR A 296 -5.67 -0.36 -0.82
N SER A 297 -6.06 -0.33 -2.10
CA SER A 297 -5.62 -1.34 -3.06
C SER A 297 -5.70 -0.85 -4.51
N LEU A 298 -5.29 -1.73 -5.43
CA LEU A 298 -5.42 -1.58 -6.87
C LEU A 298 -6.08 -2.81 -7.46
N ALA A 299 -6.97 -2.63 -8.43
CA ALA A 299 -7.57 -3.72 -9.20
C ALA A 299 -7.59 -3.41 -10.68
N PHE A 300 -7.32 -4.41 -11.52
CA PHE A 300 -7.42 -4.29 -12.96
C PHE A 300 -8.51 -5.22 -13.49
N PHE A 301 -9.53 -4.63 -14.10
CA PHE A 301 -10.63 -5.34 -14.76
C PHE A 301 -11.30 -4.40 -15.76
N GLY A 302 -12.05 -4.93 -16.74
CA GLY A 302 -12.68 -4.07 -17.75
C GLY A 302 -11.71 -3.19 -18.51
N ASN A 303 -10.48 -3.68 -18.72
CA ASN A 303 -9.38 -2.97 -19.36
C ASN A 303 -9.00 -1.62 -18.70
N ARG A 304 -9.24 -1.48 -17.39
CA ARG A 304 -8.94 -0.27 -16.61
C ARG A 304 -8.31 -0.66 -15.27
N LEU A 305 -7.37 0.16 -14.84
CA LEU A 305 -6.79 0.08 -13.50
C LEU A 305 -7.56 1.02 -12.57
N TYR A 306 -7.91 0.53 -11.38
CA TYR A 306 -8.65 1.27 -10.39
C TYR A 306 -7.88 1.34 -9.08
N ALA A 307 -7.76 2.54 -8.50
CA ALA A 307 -7.41 2.72 -7.10
C ALA A 307 -8.68 2.66 -6.26
N LEU A 308 -8.67 1.82 -5.22
CA LEU A 308 -9.85 1.50 -4.43
C LEU A 308 -9.66 1.90 -2.96
N GLY A 309 -10.78 2.19 -2.31
CA GLY A 309 -10.88 2.39 -0.88
C GLY A 309 -12.32 2.16 -0.42
N GLU A 310 -12.49 1.61 0.77
CA GLU A 310 -13.77 1.11 1.29
C GLU A 310 -14.89 2.17 1.37
N SER A 311 -14.54 3.45 1.44
CA SER A 311 -15.47 4.56 1.73
C SER A 311 -15.96 5.33 0.50
N ASP A 312 -15.50 5.01 -0.71
CA ASP A 312 -15.85 5.78 -1.91
C ASP A 312 -15.87 4.93 -3.19
N LEU A 313 -16.28 5.55 -4.30
CA LEU A 313 -16.23 4.96 -5.62
C LEU A 313 -14.78 4.71 -6.08
N PRO A 314 -14.55 3.74 -6.97
CA PRO A 314 -13.25 3.52 -7.60
C PRO A 314 -12.74 4.75 -8.35
N TYR A 315 -11.43 4.98 -8.31
CA TYR A 315 -10.76 6.00 -9.13
C TYR A 315 -9.99 5.33 -10.27
N SER A 316 -10.32 5.64 -11.53
CA SER A 316 -9.60 5.12 -12.69
C SER A 316 -8.21 5.74 -12.78
N ILE A 317 -7.22 4.89 -13.01
CA ILE A 317 -5.81 5.22 -13.10
C ILE A 317 -5.30 4.86 -14.49
N ARG A 318 -4.43 5.70 -15.05
CA ARG A 318 -3.70 5.44 -16.29
C ARG A 318 -2.20 5.47 -16.02
N LEU A 319 -1.51 4.44 -16.48
CA LEU A 319 -0.05 4.43 -16.59
C LEU A 319 0.33 4.95 -17.97
N THR A 320 1.20 5.96 -18.05
CA THR A 320 1.69 6.49 -19.32
C THR A 320 2.86 5.66 -19.84
N SER A 321 3.19 5.80 -21.13
CA SER A 321 4.37 5.16 -21.72
C SER A 321 5.69 5.61 -21.09
N THR A 322 5.73 6.83 -20.54
CA THR A 322 6.88 7.41 -19.82
C THR A 322 7.01 6.90 -18.38
N GLY A 323 6.03 6.13 -17.89
CA GLY A 323 6.00 5.63 -16.52
C GLY A 323 5.35 6.57 -15.51
N ASP A 324 4.66 7.63 -15.96
CA ASP A 324 3.85 8.50 -15.09
C ASP A 324 2.51 7.82 -14.75
N VAL A 325 1.91 8.24 -13.64
CA VAL A 325 0.64 7.72 -13.13
C VAL A 325 -0.39 8.84 -13.04
N GLU A 326 -1.48 8.69 -13.77
CA GLU A 326 -2.51 9.72 -13.88
C GLU A 326 -3.85 9.23 -13.33
N THR A 327 -4.47 10.03 -12.46
CA THR A 327 -5.87 9.82 -12.07
C THR A 327 -6.77 10.37 -13.18
N LEU A 328 -7.58 9.51 -13.78
CA LEU A 328 -8.54 9.89 -14.82
C LEU A 328 -9.86 10.39 -14.24
N GLY A 329 -10.29 9.86 -13.09
CA GLY A 329 -11.49 10.32 -12.41
C GLY A 329 -12.15 9.26 -11.52
N ARG A 330 -13.16 9.68 -10.77
CA ARG A 330 -14.03 8.86 -9.93
C ARG A 330 -15.10 8.18 -10.78
N ILE A 331 -15.27 6.86 -10.67
CA ILE A 331 -16.06 6.05 -11.61
C ILE A 331 -17.29 5.45 -10.93
N ASP A 332 -18.47 5.77 -11.45
CA ASP A 332 -19.78 5.27 -11.01
C ASP A 332 -20.38 4.20 -11.95
N PHE A 333 -19.64 3.83 -13.01
CA PHE A 333 -20.04 2.84 -14.01
C PHE A 333 -21.39 3.16 -14.68
N ASP A 334 -21.51 4.37 -15.23
CA ASP A 334 -22.74 4.89 -15.85
C ASP A 334 -23.89 4.99 -14.84
N GLY A 335 -23.57 5.40 -13.61
CA GLY A 335 -24.52 5.47 -12.50
C GLY A 335 -24.98 4.12 -11.95
N LYS A 336 -24.45 2.98 -12.44
CA LYS A 336 -24.83 1.64 -11.96
C LYS A 336 -24.24 1.32 -10.59
N LEU A 337 -23.20 2.04 -10.17
CA LEU A 337 -22.58 1.97 -8.86
C LEU A 337 -22.74 3.32 -8.16
N PHE A 338 -23.73 3.41 -7.27
CA PHE A 338 -24.07 4.65 -6.57
C PHE A 338 -23.37 4.82 -5.20
N MET A 339 -22.65 3.79 -4.74
CA MET A 339 -21.95 3.73 -3.45
C MET A 339 -20.61 3.01 -3.63
N SER A 340 -19.78 2.98 -2.59
CA SER A 340 -18.52 2.25 -2.61
C SER A 340 -18.68 0.75 -2.91
N MET A 341 -17.55 0.15 -3.26
CA MET A 341 -17.35 -1.29 -3.36
C MET A 341 -16.15 -1.68 -2.50
N THR A 342 -16.03 -2.97 -2.16
CA THR A 342 -14.85 -3.49 -1.48
C THR A 342 -13.56 -3.05 -2.18
N ALA A 343 -12.52 -2.79 -1.39
CA ALA A 343 -11.19 -2.57 -1.94
C ALA A 343 -10.60 -3.85 -2.54
N HIS A 344 -11.14 -5.04 -2.27
CA HIS A 344 -10.51 -6.29 -2.70
C HIS A 344 -11.43 -7.12 -3.62
N PRO A 345 -11.81 -6.62 -4.80
CA PRO A 345 -12.55 -7.43 -5.76
C PRO A 345 -11.71 -8.61 -6.23
N LYS A 346 -12.36 -9.72 -6.59
CA LYS A 346 -11.69 -10.91 -7.12
C LYS A 346 -11.96 -11.05 -8.60
N ILE A 347 -10.88 -11.17 -9.37
CA ILE A 347 -10.95 -11.29 -10.83
C ILE A 347 -10.82 -12.76 -11.19
N ASP A 348 -11.79 -13.31 -11.91
CA ASP A 348 -11.67 -14.64 -12.51
C ASP A 348 -10.74 -14.55 -13.72
N ALA A 349 -9.62 -15.28 -13.66
CA ALA A 349 -8.61 -15.28 -14.71
C ALA A 349 -9.10 -15.87 -16.05
N ASN A 350 -10.13 -16.72 -16.04
CA ASN A 350 -10.67 -17.34 -17.25
C ASN A 350 -11.70 -16.43 -17.93
N THR A 351 -12.61 -15.84 -17.17
CA THR A 351 -13.70 -15.03 -17.71
C THR A 351 -13.37 -13.54 -17.79
N GLY A 352 -12.42 -13.06 -17.00
CA GLY A 352 -12.13 -11.65 -16.83
C GLY A 352 -13.18 -10.90 -15.98
N GLU A 353 -14.13 -11.63 -15.39
CA GLU A 353 -15.17 -11.04 -14.53
C GLU A 353 -14.57 -10.63 -13.19
N ALA A 354 -14.98 -9.47 -12.69
CA ALA A 354 -14.58 -8.97 -11.37
C ALA A 354 -15.74 -9.06 -10.38
N PHE A 355 -15.59 -9.94 -9.40
CA PHE A 355 -16.53 -10.18 -8.33
C PHE A 355 -16.29 -9.22 -7.17
N ALA A 356 -17.35 -8.53 -6.75
CA ALA A 356 -17.29 -7.50 -5.75
C ALA A 356 -18.49 -7.54 -4.80
N PHE A 357 -18.40 -6.77 -3.73
CA PHE A 357 -19.51 -6.56 -2.82
C PHE A 357 -19.44 -5.15 -2.25
N ARG A 358 -20.54 -4.74 -1.62
CA ARG A 358 -20.63 -3.55 -0.78
C ARG A 358 -21.35 -3.90 0.49
N TYR A 359 -20.95 -3.28 1.60
CA TYR A 359 -21.62 -3.39 2.89
C TYR A 359 -21.96 -2.01 3.42
N GLY A 360 -22.91 -1.95 4.34
CA GLY A 360 -23.36 -0.68 4.89
C GLY A 360 -24.13 -0.82 6.19
N PRO A 361 -24.47 0.31 6.84
CA PRO A 361 -25.16 0.32 8.12
C PRO A 361 -26.68 0.12 8.01
N VAL A 362 -27.25 0.03 6.80
CA VAL A 362 -28.69 -0.10 6.53
C VAL A 362 -28.94 -1.37 5.69
N PRO A 363 -30.02 -2.14 5.93
CA PRO A 363 -30.39 -3.28 5.10
C PRO A 363 -30.61 -2.93 3.62
N PRO A 364 -30.21 -3.79 2.66
CA PRO A 364 -29.41 -5.00 2.86
C PRO A 364 -27.98 -4.66 3.31
N TYR A 365 -27.54 -5.23 4.44
CA TYR A 365 -26.23 -4.92 5.03
C TYR A 365 -25.05 -5.39 4.19
N LEU A 366 -25.29 -6.33 3.26
CA LEU A 366 -24.32 -6.83 2.30
C LEU A 366 -25.03 -7.02 0.96
N THR A 367 -24.43 -6.50 -0.11
CA THR A 367 -24.89 -6.66 -1.49
C THR A 367 -23.72 -7.12 -2.34
N TYR A 368 -23.92 -8.23 -3.05
CA TYR A 368 -22.97 -8.77 -4.01
C TYR A 368 -23.30 -8.28 -5.43
N PHE A 369 -22.27 -8.12 -6.26
CA PHE A 369 -22.41 -7.85 -7.69
C PHE A 369 -21.09 -8.20 -8.39
N TYR A 370 -21.09 -8.15 -9.71
CA TYR A 370 -19.87 -8.36 -10.49
C TYR A 370 -19.83 -7.45 -11.70
N PHE A 371 -18.65 -7.31 -12.28
CA PHE A 371 -18.41 -6.66 -13.55
C PHE A 371 -18.07 -7.73 -14.58
N ASP A 372 -18.63 -7.61 -15.79
CA ASP A 372 -18.18 -8.47 -16.89
C ASP A 372 -16.76 -8.13 -17.35
N ALA A 373 -16.22 -8.93 -18.27
CA ALA A 373 -14.88 -8.74 -18.85
C ALA A 373 -14.67 -7.34 -19.47
N ASN A 374 -15.75 -6.68 -19.89
CA ASN A 374 -15.71 -5.33 -20.46
C ASN A 374 -15.84 -4.22 -19.40
N GLY A 375 -15.97 -4.58 -18.13
CA GLY A 375 -16.12 -3.65 -17.01
C GLY A 375 -17.55 -3.17 -16.79
N ASN A 376 -18.55 -3.78 -17.42
CA ASN A 376 -19.94 -3.39 -17.17
C ASN A 376 -20.44 -4.03 -15.88
N LYS A 377 -20.88 -3.19 -14.95
CA LYS A 377 -21.52 -3.66 -13.72
C LYS A 377 -22.83 -4.39 -14.02
N LYS A 378 -23.02 -5.55 -13.40
CA LYS A 378 -24.23 -6.36 -13.46
C LYS A 378 -25.16 -6.06 -12.28
N PRO A 379 -26.42 -6.53 -12.33
CA PRO A 379 -27.41 -6.25 -11.29
C PRO A 379 -26.96 -6.68 -9.89
N ASP A 380 -27.45 -5.95 -8.89
CA ASP A 380 -27.18 -6.23 -7.48
C ASP A 380 -27.90 -7.49 -7.01
N VAL A 381 -27.23 -8.27 -6.17
CA VAL A 381 -27.78 -9.42 -5.46
C VAL A 381 -27.69 -9.14 -3.95
N PRO A 382 -28.80 -8.71 -3.32
CA PRO A 382 -28.82 -8.43 -1.89
C PRO A 382 -28.70 -9.72 -1.06
N ILE A 383 -27.90 -9.69 0.00
CA ILE A 383 -27.69 -10.81 0.91
C ILE A 383 -28.39 -10.54 2.24
N PHE A 384 -29.59 -11.08 2.41
CA PHE A 384 -30.43 -10.87 3.60
C PHE A 384 -30.09 -11.78 4.80
N SER A 385 -29.21 -12.77 4.62
CA SER A 385 -28.78 -13.65 5.71
C SER A 385 -27.89 -12.95 6.75
N MET A 386 -27.35 -11.78 6.40
CA MET A 386 -26.69 -10.89 7.36
C MET A 386 -27.78 -10.06 8.06
N THR A 387 -27.96 -10.28 9.36
CA THR A 387 -29.01 -9.63 10.17
C THR A 387 -28.51 -8.40 10.94
N ARG A 388 -27.23 -8.09 10.85
CA ARG A 388 -26.59 -6.93 11.50
C ARG A 388 -25.53 -6.33 10.57
N PRO A 389 -25.21 -5.03 10.73
CA PRO A 389 -24.07 -4.42 10.05
C PRO A 389 -22.79 -5.20 10.31
N PHE A 390 -21.97 -5.33 9.27
CA PHE A 390 -20.71 -6.05 9.31
C PHE A 390 -19.66 -5.27 8.54
N PHE A 391 -18.48 -5.12 9.14
CA PHE A 391 -17.32 -4.52 8.49
C PHE A 391 -16.42 -5.65 7.99
N SER A 392 -16.22 -5.74 6.68
CA SER A 392 -15.34 -6.74 6.06
C SER A 392 -14.35 -6.03 5.14
N MET A 393 -13.08 -5.92 5.57
CA MET A 393 -12.03 -5.42 4.66
C MET A 393 -11.76 -6.41 3.53
N THR A 394 -11.82 -7.71 3.80
CA THR A 394 -11.74 -8.72 2.76
C THR A 394 -12.87 -9.71 2.95
N LEU A 395 -13.44 -10.17 1.85
CA LEU A 395 -14.13 -11.45 1.84
C LEU A 395 -13.24 -12.38 1.04
N GLN A 396 -12.94 -13.55 1.59
CA GLN A 396 -12.34 -14.61 0.80
C GLN A 396 -13.41 -15.15 -0.16
N LEU A 397 -13.63 -14.40 -1.23
CA LEU A 397 -14.41 -14.80 -2.38
C LEU A 397 -13.60 -15.91 -3.07
N GLN A 398 -13.81 -17.14 -2.64
CA GLN A 398 -13.31 -18.28 -3.38
C GLN A 398 -14.24 -18.49 -4.56
N THR A 399 -13.82 -18.03 -5.74
CA THR A 399 -14.48 -18.35 -7.01
C THR A 399 -14.22 -19.84 -7.30
N SER A 400 -15.16 -20.71 -6.94
CA SER A 400 -15.24 -22.03 -7.57
C SER A 400 -16.23 -21.92 -8.72
N MET A 401 -16.08 -22.71 -9.78
CA MET A 401 -16.87 -22.65 -11.03
C MET A 401 -18.41 -22.63 -10.88
N GLN A 402 -18.96 -22.76 -9.67
CA GLN A 402 -20.40 -22.78 -9.39
C GLN A 402 -20.84 -22.05 -8.10
N TYR A 403 -19.95 -21.59 -7.22
CA TYR A 403 -20.37 -21.04 -5.91
C TYR A 403 -19.49 -19.89 -5.41
N LEU A 404 -20.16 -18.92 -4.79
CA LEU A 404 -19.54 -17.91 -3.95
C LEU A 404 -19.55 -18.39 -2.49
N ARG A 405 -18.38 -18.55 -1.87
CA ARG A 405 -18.30 -18.79 -0.42
C ARG A 405 -17.94 -17.50 0.31
N ILE A 406 -18.73 -17.19 1.33
CA ILE A 406 -18.49 -16.11 2.27
C ILE A 406 -18.07 -16.80 3.58
N TYR A 407 -16.77 -16.80 3.86
CA TYR A 407 -16.25 -17.30 5.14
C TYR A 407 -16.36 -16.20 6.20
N ARG A 408 -16.71 -16.59 7.43
CA ARG A 408 -16.79 -15.72 8.61
C ARG A 408 -15.49 -15.72 9.38
#